data_AF-A0AAW1DNW2-F1
#
_entry.id   AF-A0AAW1DNW2-F1
#
_cell.length_a   1.000
_cell.length_b   1.000
_cell.length_c   1.000
_cell.angle_alpha   90.00
_cell.angle_beta   90.00
_cell.angle_gamma   90.00
#
_symmetry.space_group_name_H-M   'P 1'
#
loop_
_entity.id
_entity.type
_entity.pdbx_description
1 polymer ?
#
loop_
_entity_poly.entity_id
_entity_poly.type
_entity_poly.pdbx_seq_one_letter_code
_entity_poly.pdbx_strand_id
1 'polypeptide(L)'
;MYAAVIEFKRSNNNLITFIFITNAAYPLLIVYFIVHMCETFISKIDTFNEHLLDVALNSGNKFGLVKNTLLFHYAASRNVEFSACGFFKLRYSLIISMVGAAATHVLFGLQLG
;
A
#
# COMPACT_ATOMS: atom_id res chain seq x y z
N MET A 1 17.22 13.78 -46.98
CA MET A 1 16.09 12.85 -46.74
C MET A 1 16.40 11.79 -45.68
N TYR A 2 17.53 11.06 -45.74
CA TYR A 2 17.84 9.98 -44.79
C TYR A 2 18.00 10.41 -43.31
N ALA A 3 18.60 11.57 -43.04
CA ALA A 3 18.76 12.08 -41.66
C ALA A 3 17.43 12.37 -40.96
N ALA A 4 16.45 12.95 -41.67
CA ALA A 4 15.12 13.23 -41.13
C ALA A 4 14.32 11.95 -40.81
N VAL A 5 14.53 10.87 -41.57
CA VAL A 5 13.90 9.57 -41.31
C VAL A 5 14.47 8.92 -40.03
N ILE A 6 15.76 9.09 -39.77
CA ILE A 6 16.42 8.57 -38.56
C ILE A 6 15.95 9.33 -37.32
N GLU A 7 15.84 10.66 -37.39
CA GLU A 7 15.32 11.46 -36.27
C GLU A 7 13.84 11.18 -35.98
N PHE A 8 13.02 11.00 -37.03
CA PHE A 8 11.62 10.62 -36.87
C PHE A 8 11.47 9.25 -36.20
N LYS A 9 12.28 8.26 -36.63
CA LYS A 9 12.26 6.91 -36.04
C LYS A 9 12.80 6.89 -34.60
N ARG A 10 13.79 7.72 -34.29
CA ARG A 10 14.32 7.90 -32.92
C ARG A 10 13.32 8.61 -32.01
N SER A 11 12.64 9.65 -32.50
CA SER A 11 11.58 10.33 -31.76
C SER A 11 10.40 9.41 -31.46
N ASN A 12 9.98 8.60 -32.44
CA ASN A 12 8.89 7.64 -32.26
C ASN A 12 9.27 6.52 -31.27
N ASN A 13 10.50 5.99 -31.34
CA ASN A 13 10.99 5.02 -30.36
C ASN A 13 11.04 5.61 -28.94
N ASN A 14 11.50 6.86 -28.78
CA ASN A 14 11.53 7.51 -27.46
C ASN A 14 10.13 7.69 -26.87
N LEU A 15 9.15 8.04 -27.71
CA LEU A 15 7.74 8.14 -27.32
C LEU A 15 7.17 6.80 -26.85
N ILE A 16 7.44 5.73 -27.60
CA ILE A 16 7.01 4.37 -27.25
C ILE A 16 7.63 3.96 -25.91
N THR A 17 8.94 4.14 -25.72
CA THR A 17 9.61 3.80 -24.46
C THR A 17 9.03 4.58 -23.29
N PHE A 18 8.70 5.86 -23.48
CA PHE A 18 8.09 6.69 -22.45
C PHE A 18 6.69 6.19 -22.05
N ILE A 19 5.86 5.81 -23.03
CA ILE A 19 4.54 5.22 -22.78
C ILE A 19 4.66 3.92 -21.98
N PHE A 20 5.60 3.04 -22.34
CA PHE A 20 5.83 1.78 -21.62
C PHE A 20 6.25 1.99 -20.16
N ILE A 21 7.21 2.91 -19.92
CA ILE A 21 7.68 3.22 -18.57
C ILE A 21 6.55 3.82 -17.73
N THR A 22 5.77 4.74 -18.31
CA THR A 22 4.67 5.41 -17.61
C THR A 22 3.57 4.41 -17.24
N ASN A 23 3.24 3.49 -18.15
CA ASN A 23 2.25 2.44 -17.91
C ASN A 23 2.71 1.42 -16.86
N ALA A 24 4.01 1.13 -16.77
CA ALA A 24 4.56 0.25 -15.74
C ALA A 24 4.65 0.92 -14.35
N ALA A 25 4.94 2.23 -14.30
CA ALA A 25 5.06 2.98 -13.05
C ALA A 25 3.70 3.29 -12.39
N TYR A 26 2.67 3.52 -13.19
CA TYR A 26 1.32 3.87 -12.70
C TYR A 26 0.71 2.84 -11.72
N PRO A 27 0.69 1.52 -12.00
CA PRO A 27 0.12 0.54 -11.06
C PRO A 27 0.92 0.44 -9.76
N LEU A 28 2.25 0.62 -9.80
CA LEU A 28 3.09 0.61 -8.60
C LEU A 28 2.75 1.78 -7.67
N LEU A 29 2.50 2.97 -8.23
CA LEU A 29 2.08 4.14 -7.47
C LEU A 29 0.70 3.95 -6.84
N ILE A 30 -0.24 3.33 -7.55
CA ILE A 30 -1.58 3.03 -7.01
C ILE A 30 -1.48 2.09 -5.81
N VAL A 31 -0.73 0.99 -5.94
CA VAL A 31 -0.57 0.02 -4.84
C VAL A 31 0.11 0.69 -3.65
N TYR A 32 1.16 1.47 -3.87
CA TYR A 32 1.84 2.23 -2.83
C TYR A 32 0.86 3.16 -2.10
N PHE A 33 0.05 3.92 -2.84
CA PHE A 33 -0.92 4.85 -2.27
C PHE A 33 -1.97 4.14 -1.42
N ILE A 34 -2.53 3.03 -1.92
CA ILE A 34 -3.52 2.24 -1.19
C ILE A 34 -2.93 1.71 0.12
N VAL A 35 -1.74 1.12 0.08
CA VAL A 35 -1.08 0.59 1.29
C VAL A 35 -0.75 1.71 2.26
N HIS A 36 -0.26 2.85 1.79
CA HIS A 36 0.03 4.01 2.64
C HIS A 36 -1.23 4.55 3.34
N MET A 37 -2.36 4.60 2.63
CA MET A 37 -3.64 4.99 3.21
C MET A 37 -4.13 3.97 4.24
N CYS A 38 -4.01 2.67 3.96
CA CYS A 38 -4.36 1.61 4.91
C CYS A 38 -3.52 1.69 6.19
N GLU A 39 -2.20 1.83 6.08
CA GLU A 39 -1.28 1.94 7.22
C GLU A 39 -1.55 3.21 8.04
N THR A 40 -1.78 4.34 7.37
CA THR A 40 -2.15 5.60 8.05
C THR A 40 -3.48 5.47 8.79
N PHE A 41 -4.43 4.73 8.22
CA PHE A 41 -5.72 4.48 8.85
C PHE A 41 -5.61 3.55 10.07
N ILE A 42 -4.80 2.47 9.96
CA ILE A 42 -4.48 1.60 11.10
C ILE A 42 -3.83 2.41 12.23
N SER A 43 -2.81 3.20 11.90
CA SER A 43 -2.13 4.04 12.90
C SER A 43 -3.07 5.03 13.58
N LYS A 44 -4.00 5.65 12.83
CA LYS A 44 -5.03 6.53 13.42
C LYS A 44 -6.02 5.77 14.30
N ILE A 45 -6.39 4.54 13.95
CA ILE A 45 -7.21 3.69 14.81
C ILE A 45 -6.47 3.38 16.11
N ASP A 46 -5.18 3.03 16.04
CA ASP A 46 -4.39 2.72 17.23
C ASP A 46 -4.31 3.93 18.17
N THR A 47 -4.01 5.11 17.65
CA THR A 47 -4.00 6.36 18.45
C THR A 47 -5.37 6.69 19.03
N PHE A 48 -6.45 6.53 18.25
CA PHE A 48 -7.82 6.71 18.74
C PHE A 48 -8.16 5.72 19.86
N ASN A 49 -7.69 4.48 19.72
CA ASN A 49 -7.92 3.40 20.67
C ASN A 49 -7.16 3.64 21.99
N GLU A 50 -5.95 4.17 21.93
CA GLU A 50 -5.18 4.63 23.11
C GLU A 50 -5.91 5.76 23.85
N HIS A 51 -6.42 6.76 23.13
CA HIS A 51 -7.21 7.85 23.75
C HIS A 51 -8.51 7.35 24.39
N LEU A 52 -9.20 6.39 23.77
CA LEU A 52 -10.39 5.76 24.36
C LEU A 52 -10.07 5.01 25.65
N LEU A 53 -8.92 4.33 25.69
CA LEU A 53 -8.46 3.63 26.88
C LEU A 53 -8.17 4.63 28.02
N ASP A 54 -7.47 5.72 27.72
CA ASP A 54 -7.16 6.77 28.71
C ASP A 54 -8.42 7.43 29.26
N VAL A 55 -9.40 7.73 28.39
CA VAL A 55 -10.71 8.26 28.81
C VAL A 55 -11.48 7.24 29.65
N ALA A 56 -11.44 5.94 29.31
CA ALA A 56 -12.13 4.90 30.07
C ALA A 56 -11.52 4.70 31.47
N LEU A 57 -10.19 4.80 31.59
CA LEU A 57 -9.49 4.68 32.87
C LEU A 57 -9.67 5.93 33.75
N ASN A 58 -9.68 7.13 33.15
CA ASN A 58 -9.89 8.39 33.87
C ASN A 58 -11.37 8.70 34.18
N SER A 59 -12.32 8.10 33.46
CA SER A 59 -13.76 8.24 33.74
C SER A 59 -14.21 7.27 34.84
N GLY A 60 -13.72 7.49 36.05
CA GLY A 60 -14.13 6.75 37.25
C GLY A 60 -15.66 6.73 37.41
N ASN A 61 -16.21 5.53 37.63
CA ASN A 61 -17.60 5.22 38.01
C ASN A 61 -18.72 5.15 36.94
N LYS A 62 -18.48 5.36 35.64
CA LYS A 62 -19.51 5.03 34.62
C LYS A 62 -19.31 3.63 34.04
N PHE A 63 -19.69 2.61 34.82
CA PHE A 63 -19.56 1.18 34.48
C PHE A 63 -20.12 0.81 33.08
N GLY A 64 -21.18 1.50 32.63
CA GLY A 64 -21.74 1.32 31.29
C GLY A 64 -20.86 1.88 30.15
N LEU A 65 -20.15 2.99 30.39
CA LEU A 65 -19.21 3.56 29.42
C LEU A 65 -17.96 2.71 29.32
N VAL A 66 -17.40 2.29 30.47
CA VAL A 66 -16.20 1.44 30.52
C VAL A 66 -16.42 0.12 29.78
N LYS A 67 -17.57 -0.54 29.96
CA LYS A 67 -17.91 -1.79 29.25
C LYS A 67 -18.01 -1.59 27.74
N ASN A 68 -18.65 -0.51 27.29
CA ASN A 68 -18.84 -0.26 25.85
C ASN A 68 -17.52 0.17 25.18
N THR A 69 -16.70 0.94 25.90
CA THR A 69 -15.37 1.36 25.45
C THR A 69 -14.38 0.19 25.41
N LEU A 70 -14.42 -0.72 26.40
CA LEU A 70 -13.63 -1.98 26.37
C LEU A 70 -14.08 -2.93 25.26
N LEU A 71 -15.39 -3.02 24.99
CA LEU A 71 -15.92 -3.82 23.88
C LEU A 71 -15.48 -3.23 22.53
N PHE A 72 -15.49 -1.91 22.41
CA PHE A 72 -14.99 -1.20 21.22
C PHE A 72 -13.48 -1.38 21.07
N HIS A 73 -12.71 -1.25 22.15
CA HIS A 73 -11.27 -1.53 22.16
C HIS A 73 -10.99 -2.97 21.75
N TYR A 74 -11.73 -3.94 22.27
CA TYR A 74 -11.60 -5.35 21.89
C TYR A 74 -11.99 -5.59 20.42
N ALA A 75 -13.02 -4.91 19.91
CA ALA A 75 -13.45 -5.00 18.51
C ALA A 75 -12.46 -4.32 17.56
N ALA A 76 -11.86 -3.19 17.94
CA ALA A 76 -10.88 -2.44 17.16
C ALA A 76 -9.47 -3.05 17.23
N SER A 77 -9.06 -3.55 18.40
CA SER A 77 -7.81 -4.29 18.63
C SER A 77 -7.82 -5.67 17.98
N ARG A 78 -8.99 -6.15 17.52
CA ARG A 78 -9.11 -7.30 16.63
C ARG A 78 -8.58 -6.93 15.25
N ASN A 79 -7.25 -6.76 15.17
CA ASN A 79 -6.40 -6.72 13.97
C ASN A 79 -7.21 -6.39 12.72
N VAL A 80 -7.48 -5.10 12.48
CA VAL A 80 -8.08 -4.62 11.24
C VAL A 80 -7.06 -4.85 10.13
N GLU A 81 -6.93 -6.11 9.73
CA GLU A 81 -6.06 -6.55 8.66
C GLU A 81 -6.83 -6.30 7.37
N PHE A 82 -6.51 -5.19 6.72
CA PHE A 82 -6.95 -4.95 5.36
C PHE A 82 -6.43 -6.10 4.51
N SER A 83 -7.34 -6.93 4.01
CA SER A 83 -7.00 -8.08 3.17
C SER A 83 -7.59 -7.89 1.79
N ALA A 84 -6.76 -7.91 0.76
CA ALA A 84 -7.20 -7.94 -0.62
C ALA A 84 -7.64 -9.38 -0.94
N CYS A 85 -8.91 -9.54 -1.31
CA CYS A 85 -9.50 -10.83 -1.68
C CYS A 85 -9.46 -11.90 -0.55
N GLY A 86 -9.21 -11.52 0.70
CA GLY A 86 -9.09 -12.45 1.83
C GLY A 86 -7.75 -13.20 1.91
N PHE A 87 -6.88 -13.08 0.91
CA PHE A 87 -5.58 -13.78 0.84
C PHE A 87 -4.38 -12.89 1.14
N PHE A 88 -4.41 -11.63 0.71
CA PHE A 88 -3.25 -10.74 0.80
C PHE A 88 -3.46 -9.68 1.86
N LYS A 89 -2.76 -9.79 2.99
CA LYS A 89 -2.70 -8.69 3.97
C LYS A 89 -2.04 -7.48 3.33
N LEU A 90 -2.78 -6.37 3.15
CA LEU A 90 -2.27 -5.06 2.72
C LEU A 90 -1.44 -4.46 3.85
N ARG A 91 -0.21 -4.94 3.96
CA ARG A 91 0.85 -4.34 4.76
C ARG A 91 2.02 -4.01 3.83
N TYR A 92 3.00 -3.28 4.33
CA TYR A 92 4.27 -3.04 3.61
C TYR A 92 4.93 -4.31 3.05
N SER A 93 4.68 -5.48 3.65
CA SER A 93 5.10 -6.80 3.13
C SER A 93 4.59 -7.08 1.69
N LEU A 94 3.41 -6.57 1.31
CA LEU A 94 2.86 -6.71 -0.04
C LEU A 94 3.68 -5.92 -1.07
N ILE A 95 4.06 -4.69 -0.74
CA ILE A 95 4.90 -3.84 -1.58
C ILE A 95 6.26 -4.52 -1.79
N ILE A 96 6.87 -5.00 -0.70
CA ILE A 96 8.17 -5.68 -0.74
C ILE A 96 8.08 -6.96 -1.60
N SER A 97 6.98 -7.71 -1.50
CA SER A 97 6.76 -8.92 -2.32
C SER A 97 6.59 -8.59 -3.81
N MET A 98 5.86 -7.52 -4.15
CA MET A 98 5.73 -7.08 -5.55
C MET A 98 7.06 -6.60 -6.14
N VAL A 99 7.82 -5.81 -5.39
CA VAL A 99 9.15 -5.35 -5.82
C VAL A 99 10.11 -6.53 -5.96
N GLY A 100 10.06 -7.48 -5.03
CA GLY A 100 10.83 -8.72 -5.09
C GLY A 100 10.53 -9.54 -6.34
N ALA A 101 9.24 -9.77 -6.63
CA ALA A 101 8.82 -10.49 -7.84
C ALA A 101 9.27 -9.78 -9.13
N ALA A 102 9.13 -8.45 -9.20
CA ALA A 102 9.60 -7.66 -10.33
C ALA A 102 11.13 -7.79 -10.51
N ALA A 103 11.90 -7.68 -9.43
CA ALA A 103 13.35 -7.86 -9.45
C ALA A 103 13.75 -9.28 -9.91
N THR A 104 13.04 -10.32 -9.45
CA THR A 104 13.27 -11.70 -9.87
C THR A 104 13.00 -11.90 -11.36
N HIS A 105 11.93 -11.31 -11.91
CA HIS A 105 11.66 -11.39 -13.35
C HIS A 105 12.74 -10.68 -14.19
N VAL A 106 13.22 -9.52 -13.75
CA VAL A 106 14.34 -8.83 -14.41
C VAL A 106 15.61 -9.67 -14.35
N LEU A 107 15.92 -10.26 -13.19
CA LEU A 107 17.09 -11.12 -13.01
C LEU A 107 17.03 -12.36 -13.91
N PHE A 108 15.89 -13.04 -13.98
CA PHE A 108 15.70 -14.17 -14.88
C PHE A 108 15.84 -13.78 -16.35
N GLY A 109 15.31 -12.62 -16.74
CA GLY A 109 15.49 -12.10 -18.09
C GLY A 109 16.96 -11.81 -18.42
N LEU A 110 17.74 -11.31 -17.46
CA LEU A 110 19.18 -11.08 -17.60
C LEU A 110 19.97 -12.40 -17.70
N GLN A 111 19.57 -13.43 -16.94
CA GLN A 111 20.27 -14.72 -16.91
C GLN A 111 19.95 -15.64 -18.08
N LEU A 112 18.78 -15.48 -18.71
CA LEU A 112 18.34 -16.28 -19.85
C LEU A 112 18.54 -15.58 -21.21
N GLY A 113 18.86 -14.28 -21.19
CA GLY A 113 19.10 -13.46 -22.38
C GLY A 113 20.56 -13.43 -22.84
#